data_AF-A0A1H4JAK3-F1
#
_entry.id   AF-A0A1H4JAK3-F1
#
_cell.length_a   1.000
_cell.length_b   1.000
_cell.length_c   1.000
_cell.angle_alpha   90.00
_cell.angle_beta   90.00
_cell.angle_gamma   90.00
#
_symmetry.space_group_name_H-M   'P 1'
#
loop_
_entity.id
_entity.type
_entity.pdbx_description
1 polymer ?
#
loop_
_entity_poly.entity_id
_entity_poly.type
_entity_poly.pdbx_seq_one_letter_code
_entity_poly.pdbx_strand_id
1 'polypeptide(L)'
;MSRGPGIVQRRIMAAFEDQPAKRFTVEELCELAYPGEPIERKHKESVRRALNKIAPDAGLWKSRTALPDGFGWRHLVGRSASY
;
A
#
# COMPACT_ATOMS: atom_id res chain seq x y z
N MET A 1 18.26 -16.47 5.14
CA MET A 1 16.95 -17.16 5.02
C MET A 1 15.87 -16.14 4.69
N SER A 2 15.55 -15.97 3.42
CA SER A 2 14.41 -15.16 3.01
C SER A 2 13.16 -16.03 3.09
N ARG A 3 12.57 -16.15 4.30
CA ARG A 3 11.17 -16.57 4.40
C ARG A 3 10.40 -15.56 3.53
N GLY A 4 9.67 -16.04 2.51
CA GLY A 4 9.08 -15.24 1.44
C GLY A 4 8.15 -14.11 1.91
N PRO A 5 7.25 -13.62 1.06
CA PRO A 5 6.41 -12.47 1.40
C PRO A 5 5.68 -12.69 2.74
N GLY A 6 5.87 -11.76 3.69
CA GLY A 6 5.19 -11.81 4.99
C GLY A 6 3.68 -11.59 4.85
N ILE A 7 2.91 -11.82 5.91
CA ILE A 7 1.43 -11.72 5.89
C ILE A 7 0.96 -10.36 5.35
N VAL A 8 1.55 -9.26 5.82
CA VAL A 8 1.22 -7.90 5.35
C VAL A 8 1.51 -7.75 3.85
N GLN A 9 2.63 -8.30 3.37
CA GLN A 9 3.00 -8.21 1.95
C GLN A 9 2.01 -8.99 1.08
N ARG A 10 1.64 -10.20 1.50
CA ARG A 10 0.64 -11.02 0.78
C ARG A 10 -0.72 -10.34 0.74
N ARG A 11 -1.17 -9.72 1.84
CA ARG A 11 -2.43 -8.97 1.88
C ARG A 11 -2.41 -7.77 0.94
N ILE A 12 -1.30 -7.02 0.92
CA ILE A 12 -1.15 -5.89 -0.01
C ILE A 12 -1.13 -6.38 -1.47
N MET A 13 -0.40 -7.45 -1.78
CA MET A 13 -0.38 -8.04 -3.12
C MET A 13 -1.78 -8.47 -3.56
N ALA A 14 -2.50 -9.20 -2.70
CA ALA A 14 -3.87 -9.64 -2.97
C ALA A 14 -4.81 -8.45 -3.23
N ALA A 15 -4.66 -7.33 -2.51
CA ALA A 15 -5.46 -6.13 -2.76
C ALA A 15 -5.22 -5.53 -4.16
N PHE A 16 -3.97 -5.56 -4.65
CA PHE A 16 -3.64 -5.12 -6.00
C PHE A 16 -3.93 -6.19 -7.08
N GLU A 17 -4.10 -7.45 -6.71
CA GLU A 17 -4.57 -8.51 -7.61
C GLU A 17 -6.09 -8.43 -7.80
N ASP A 18 -6.84 -8.18 -6.71
CA ASP A 18 -8.29 -7.97 -6.73
C ASP A 18 -8.68 -6.67 -7.46
N GLN A 19 -7.94 -5.59 -7.20
CA GLN A 19 -8.21 -4.27 -7.80
C GLN A 19 -6.93 -3.67 -8.43
N PRO A 20 -6.48 -4.18 -9.59
CA PRO A 20 -5.22 -3.78 -10.20
C PRO A 20 -5.17 -2.31 -10.64
N ALA A 21 -6.32 -1.73 -10.98
CA ALA A 21 -6.42 -0.32 -11.40
C ALA A 21 -6.56 0.65 -10.21
N LYS A 22 -6.82 0.16 -9.00
CA LYS A 22 -7.08 1.01 -7.84
C LYS A 22 -5.78 1.55 -7.27
N ARG A 23 -5.82 2.81 -6.86
CA ARG A 23 -4.75 3.46 -6.09
C ARG A 23 -5.20 3.49 -4.64
N PHE A 24 -4.37 2.94 -3.76
CA PHE A 24 -4.64 2.91 -2.33
C PHE A 24 -3.75 3.91 -1.60
N THR A 25 -4.30 4.55 -0.59
CA THR A 25 -3.52 5.25 0.44
C THR A 25 -2.87 4.25 1.39
N VAL A 26 -1.85 4.70 2.13
CA VAL A 26 -1.24 3.88 3.19
C VAL A 26 -2.27 3.48 4.25
N GLU A 27 -3.27 4.32 4.49
CA GLU A 27 -4.31 4.09 5.50
C GLU A 27 -5.27 2.98 5.05
N GLU A 28 -5.77 3.03 3.82
CA GLU A 28 -6.58 1.94 3.24
C GLU A 28 -5.81 0.61 3.22
N LEU A 29 -4.52 0.64 2.88
CA LEU A 29 -3.68 -0.56 2.94
C LEU A 29 -3.49 -1.07 4.37
N CYS A 30 -3.48 -0.19 5.37
CA CYS A 30 -3.44 -0.61 6.78
C CYS A 30 -4.76 -1.27 7.20
N GLU A 31 -5.91 -0.73 6.78
CA GLU A 31 -7.22 -1.33 7.07
C GLU A 31 -7.36 -2.73 6.45
N LEU A 32 -6.87 -2.90 5.22
CA LEU A 32 -6.81 -4.21 4.56
C LEU A 32 -5.80 -5.16 5.22
N ALA A 33 -4.67 -4.64 5.69
CA ALA A 33 -3.62 -5.44 6.32
C ALA A 33 -3.93 -5.82 7.77
N TYR A 34 -4.73 -5.02 8.49
CA TYR A 34 -5.05 -5.16 9.92
C TYR A 34 -6.55 -4.96 10.16
N PRO A 35 -7.40 -5.86 9.67
CA PRO A 35 -8.84 -5.72 9.80
C PRO A 35 -9.26 -5.81 11.28
N GLY A 36 -10.04 -4.82 11.74
CA GLY A 36 -10.59 -4.79 13.10
C GLY A 36 -9.62 -4.28 14.18
N GLU A 37 -8.40 -3.89 13.82
CA GLU A 37 -7.46 -3.26 14.76
C GLU A 37 -7.45 -1.73 14.57
N PRO A 38 -7.35 -0.94 15.65
CA PRO A 38 -7.11 0.49 15.53
C PRO A 38 -5.75 0.73 14.84
N ILE A 39 -5.75 1.56 13.78
CA ILE A 39 -4.55 1.80 12.98
C ILE A 39 -3.58 2.73 13.73
N GLU A 40 -2.57 2.13 14.36
CA GLU A 40 -1.48 2.83 15.03
C GLU A 40 -0.31 3.14 14.07
N ARG A 41 0.60 4.02 14.51
CA ARG A 41 1.81 4.38 13.76
C ARG A 41 2.67 3.16 13.39
N LYS A 42 2.72 2.14 14.25
CA LYS A 42 3.47 0.89 14.01
C LYS A 42 2.92 0.12 12.80
N HIS A 43 1.61 0.12 12.59
CA HIS A 43 0.96 -0.51 11.45
C HIS A 43 1.27 0.26 10.16
N LYS A 44 1.20 1.60 10.20
CA LYS A 44 1.58 2.46 9.07
C LYS A 44 3.04 2.25 8.64
N GLU A 45 3.96 2.15 9.59
CA GLU A 45 5.37 1.88 9.31
C GLU A 45 5.61 0.45 8.78
N SER A 46 4.90 -0.55 9.32
CA SER A 46 4.93 -1.93 8.82
C SER A 46 4.50 -2.01 7.34
N VAL A 47 3.38 -1.36 7.01
CA VAL A 47 2.87 -1.28 5.63
C VAL A 47 3.83 -0.52 4.72
N ARG A 48 4.39 0.61 5.16
CA ARG A 48 5.41 1.35 4.39
C ARG A 48 6.64 0.51 4.06
N ARG A 49 7.14 -0.26 5.04
CA ARG A 49 8.27 -1.17 4.83
C ARG A 49 7.91 -2.32 3.89
N ALA A 50 6.72 -2.89 4.05
CA ALA A 50 6.20 -3.93 3.17
C ALA A 50 6.12 -3.43 1.72
N LEU A 51 5.54 -2.24 1.51
CA LEU A 51 5.46 -1.56 0.22
C LEU A 51 6.82 -1.31 -0.40
N ASN A 52 7.79 -0.77 0.35
CA ASN A 52 9.15 -0.57 -0.17
C ASN A 52 9.80 -1.86 -0.67
N LYS A 53 9.51 -2.99 0.00
CA LYS A 53 10.08 -4.28 -0.34
C LYS A 53 9.40 -4.94 -1.54
N ILE A 54 8.08 -4.78 -1.70
CA ILE A 54 7.35 -5.38 -2.83
C ILE A 54 7.24 -4.47 -4.04
N ALA A 55 7.36 -3.15 -3.89
CA ALA A 55 7.20 -2.20 -4.98
C ALA A 55 8.06 -2.49 -6.23
N PRO A 56 9.37 -2.82 -6.13
CA PRO A 56 10.18 -3.13 -7.30
C PRO A 56 9.76 -4.44 -8.00
N ASP A 57 9.21 -5.40 -7.26
CA ASP A 57 8.84 -6.73 -7.77
C ASP A 57 7.41 -6.76 -8.33
N ALA A 58 6.48 -6.08 -7.65
CA ALA A 58 5.05 -6.07 -7.98
C ALA A 58 4.65 -4.95 -8.96
N GLY A 59 5.60 -4.14 -9.45
CA GLY A 59 5.35 -3.02 -10.36
C GLY A 59 4.55 -1.88 -9.71
N LEU A 60 4.71 -1.67 -8.41
CA LEU A 60 3.99 -0.63 -7.67
C LEU A 60 4.76 0.69 -7.70
N TRP A 61 4.05 1.76 -8.01
CA TRP A 61 4.56 3.12 -8.03
C TRP A 61 3.91 3.97 -6.95
N LYS A 62 4.70 4.86 -6.34
CA LYS A 62 4.22 5.86 -5.39
C LYS A 62 3.94 7.16 -6.10
N SER A 63 2.69 7.61 -6.08
CA SER A 63 2.30 8.94 -6.55
C SER A 63 1.89 9.82 -5.37
N ARG A 64 1.89 11.13 -5.56
CA ARG A 64 1.27 12.08 -4.64
C ARG A 64 0.09 12.71 -5.35
N THR A 65 -1.07 12.73 -4.70
CA THR A 65 -2.21 13.49 -5.20
C THR A 65 -2.50 14.65 -4.26
N ALA A 66 -2.83 15.81 -4.83
CA ALA A 66 -3.37 16.91 -4.07
C ALA A 66 -4.84 16.60 -3.75
N LEU A 67 -5.25 16.82 -2.49
CA LEU A 67 -6.67 16.77 -2.16
C LEU A 67 -7.33 18.10 -2.53
N PRO A 68 -8.53 18.09 -3.12
CA PRO A 68 -9.26 19.32 -3.42
C PRO A 68 -9.76 20.06 -2.17
N ASP A 69 -9.86 19.38 -1.01
CA ASP A 69 -10.57 19.89 0.18
C ASP A 69 -9.64 20.28 1.36
N GLY A 70 -8.32 20.30 1.18
CA GLY A 70 -7.43 20.69 2.28
C GLY A 70 -5.94 20.66 1.94
N PHE A 71 -5.20 21.59 2.53
CA PHE A 71 -3.74 21.66 2.46
C PHE A 71 -3.11 20.29 2.74
N GLY A 72 -2.49 19.67 1.73
CA GLY A 72 -1.68 18.47 1.91
C GLY A 72 -1.58 17.58 0.67
N TRP A 73 -0.41 16.96 0.52
CA TRP A 73 -0.18 15.89 -0.45
C TRP A 73 -0.48 14.55 0.21
N ARG A 74 -1.34 13.72 -0.39
CA ARG A 74 -1.49 12.32 0.04
C ARG A 74 -0.64 11.41 -0.82
N HIS A 75 0.07 10.49 -0.17
CA HIS A 75 0.79 9.43 -0.85
C HIS A 75 -0.17 8.32 -1.26
N LEU A 76 -0.21 8.05 -2.55
CA LEU A 76 -0.96 6.96 -3.17
C LEU A 76 0.01 5.91 -3.68
N VAL A 77 -0.40 4.65 -3.62
CA VAL A 77 0.29 3.54 -4.26
C VAL A 77 -0.65 2.86 -5.23
N GLY A 78 -0.19 2.67 -6.46
CA GLY A 78 -0.92 1.94 -7.50
C GLY A 78 0.07 1.11 -8.32
N ARG A 79 -0.45 0.14 -9.08
CA ARG A 79 0.34 -0.42 -10.18
C ARG A 79 0.54 0.66 -11.24
N SER A 80 1.74 0.73 -11.81
CA SER A 80 1.90 1.46 -13.06
C SER A 80 0.99 0.79 -14.07
N ALA A 81 0.02 1.52 -14.62
CA ALA A 81 -0.64 1.06 -15.82
C ALA A 81 0.48 0.88 -16.85
N SER A 82 0.76 -0.36 -17.27
CA SER A 82 1.47 -0.58 -18.51
C SER A 82 0.60 0.08 -19.59
N TYR A 83 1.05 1.24 -20.03
CA TYR A 83 0.55 1.89 -21.24
C TYR A 83 1.30 1.35 -22.43
#